data_AF-A0AAE7AF23-F1
#
_entry.id   AF-A0AAE7AF23-F1
#
_cell.length_a   1.000
_cell.length_b   1.000
_cell.length_c   1.000
_cell.angle_alpha   90.00
_cell.angle_beta   90.00
_cell.angle_gamma   90.00
#
_symmetry.space_group_name_H-M   'P 1'
#
loop_
_entity.id
_entity.type
_entity.pdbx_description
1 polymer ?
#
loop_
_entity_poly.entity_id
_entity_poly.type
_entity_poly.pdbx_seq_one_letter_code
_entity_poly.pdbx_strand_id
1 'polypeptide(L)'
;MKYQVDTHTHTVASTHAYSTIHDYLPIAKAKGIKLFATTDHGPDMADAPHFWHFVNLHVLPRVVDGVGILRGIEANIKNIDGEIDFPERYESRLDMIMAGFHEPVFPPCDQATHTQAMINAIKSGRVDMISHPGNPAFPIDIQAVVRAAAEYRVALEINNSSFSHSRPGSEGNCRAIVEAARDLGAYLTFGSDSHVAFSLGDFDHCHRLVTEADFPEERILARSPRALLTFLESRGRAHIPEFVDL
;
A
#
# COMPACT_ATOMS: atom_id res chain seq x y z
N MET A 1 5.54 -11.97 16.03
CA MET A 1 4.75 -10.74 16.25
C MET A 1 3.43 -10.87 15.48
N LYS A 2 2.33 -10.28 15.93
CA LYS A 2 1.05 -10.31 15.18
C LYS A 2 0.80 -8.94 14.55
N TYR A 3 0.74 -8.89 13.22
CA TYR A 3 0.32 -7.70 12.48
C TYR A 3 -1.21 -7.66 12.42
N GLN A 4 -1.78 -6.50 12.72
CA GLN A 4 -3.23 -6.33 12.84
C GLN A 4 -3.83 -5.56 11.67
N VAL A 5 -2.99 -5.12 10.74
CA VAL A 5 -3.38 -4.24 9.66
C VAL A 5 -2.85 -4.78 8.33
N ASP A 6 -3.71 -4.76 7.31
CA ASP A 6 -3.34 -5.01 5.93
C ASP A 6 -3.69 -3.81 5.06
N THR A 7 -2.68 -3.18 4.46
CA THR A 7 -2.88 -1.94 3.71
C THR A 7 -3.21 -2.14 2.25
N HIS A 8 -3.17 -3.38 1.73
CA HIS A 8 -3.26 -3.61 0.29
C HIS A 8 -4.11 -4.82 -0.07
N THR A 9 -5.32 -4.55 -0.54
CA THR A 9 -6.27 -5.58 -1.01
C THR A 9 -7.09 -5.10 -2.20
N HIS A 10 -7.50 -6.04 -3.05
CA HIS A 10 -8.28 -5.83 -4.27
C HIS A 10 -9.60 -6.58 -4.21
N THR A 11 -10.61 -6.06 -4.89
CA THR A 11 -11.96 -6.57 -4.95
C THR A 11 -12.40 -6.89 -6.37
N VAL A 12 -13.58 -7.49 -6.54
CA VAL A 12 -14.22 -7.73 -7.85
C VAL A 12 -14.47 -6.46 -8.70
N ALA A 13 -14.10 -5.28 -8.20
CA ALA A 13 -14.02 -4.06 -8.99
C ALA A 13 -13.01 -4.19 -10.17
N SER A 14 -12.00 -5.04 -10.00
CA SER A 14 -11.17 -5.58 -11.08
C SER A 14 -11.50 -7.05 -11.31
N THR A 15 -11.64 -7.48 -12.57
CA THR A 15 -12.07 -8.86 -12.89
C THR A 15 -11.00 -9.92 -12.62
N HIS A 16 -9.73 -9.52 -12.47
CA HIS A 16 -8.65 -10.38 -11.98
C HIS A 16 -8.57 -10.51 -10.45
N ALA A 17 -9.47 -9.86 -9.71
CA ALA A 17 -9.71 -10.11 -8.29
C ALA A 17 -11.11 -10.70 -8.08
N TYR A 18 -11.25 -11.53 -7.03
CA TYR A 18 -12.38 -12.46 -6.91
C TYR A 18 -13.11 -12.37 -5.56
N SER A 19 -12.86 -11.32 -4.77
CA SER A 19 -13.49 -11.12 -3.47
C SER A 19 -14.20 -9.79 -3.37
N THR A 20 -15.30 -9.77 -2.63
CA THR A 20 -15.99 -8.55 -2.24
C THR A 20 -15.47 -8.08 -0.89
N ILE A 21 -15.80 -6.84 -0.50
CA ILE A 21 -15.55 -6.34 0.86
C ILE A 21 -16.19 -7.27 1.91
N HIS A 22 -17.35 -7.83 1.60
CA HIS A 22 -18.04 -8.78 2.48
C HIS A 22 -17.30 -10.10 2.65
N ASP A 23 -16.51 -10.54 1.66
CA ASP A 23 -15.68 -11.75 1.78
C ASP A 23 -14.45 -11.50 2.66
N TYR A 24 -13.90 -10.28 2.65
CA TYR A 24 -12.77 -9.90 3.51
C TYR A 24 -13.12 -9.87 5.00
N LEU A 25 -14.30 -9.38 5.37
CA LEU A 25 -14.73 -9.22 6.77
C LEU A 25 -14.64 -10.50 7.63
N PRO A 26 -15.22 -11.65 7.24
CA PRO A 26 -15.09 -12.88 8.03
C PRO A 26 -13.66 -13.39 8.12
N ILE A 27 -12.85 -13.22 7.05
CA ILE A 27 -11.43 -13.61 7.07
C ILE A 27 -10.63 -12.70 8.00
N ALA A 28 -10.86 -11.39 7.95
CA ALA A 28 -10.23 -10.42 8.84
C ALA A 28 -10.48 -10.77 10.31
N LYS A 29 -11.74 -11.04 10.65
CA LYS A 29 -12.15 -11.48 11.99
C LYS A 29 -11.47 -12.79 12.40
N ALA A 30 -11.44 -13.78 11.52
CA ALA A 30 -10.84 -15.09 11.78
C ALA A 30 -9.31 -15.01 12.00
N LYS A 31 -8.61 -14.20 11.19
CA LYS A 31 -7.16 -13.98 11.32
C LYS A 31 -6.81 -12.96 12.41
N GLY A 32 -7.81 -12.23 12.92
CA GLY A 32 -7.65 -11.18 13.92
C GLY A 32 -6.98 -9.91 13.37
N ILE A 33 -7.19 -9.63 12.08
CA ILE A 33 -6.97 -8.32 11.46
C ILE A 33 -8.03 -7.36 12.01
N LYS A 34 -7.59 -6.21 12.48
CA LYS A 34 -8.43 -5.17 13.10
C LYS A 34 -8.78 -4.05 12.14
N LEU A 35 -7.94 -3.82 11.13
CA LEU A 35 -8.12 -2.79 10.12
C LEU A 35 -7.57 -3.33 8.80
N PHE A 36 -8.31 -3.19 7.71
CA PHE A 36 -7.76 -3.42 6.38
C PHE A 36 -8.17 -2.30 5.44
N ALA A 37 -7.38 -2.06 4.41
CA ALA A 37 -7.69 -1.10 3.36
C ALA A 37 -8.11 -1.82 2.08
N THR A 38 -9.20 -1.34 1.47
CA THR A 38 -9.56 -1.68 0.09
C THR A 38 -8.84 -0.70 -0.82
N THR A 39 -7.94 -1.19 -1.67
CA THR A 39 -7.05 -0.38 -2.50
C THR A 39 -7.09 -0.90 -3.94
N ASP A 40 -8.30 -1.01 -4.50
CA ASP A 40 -8.48 -1.37 -5.90
C ASP A 40 -7.63 -0.49 -6.83
N HIS A 41 -7.19 -1.06 -7.95
CA HIS A 41 -6.34 -0.38 -8.93
C HIS A 41 -6.96 0.91 -9.46
N GLY A 42 -6.11 1.93 -9.63
CA GLY A 42 -6.50 3.22 -10.21
C GLY A 42 -7.07 3.10 -11.64
N PRO A 43 -7.95 4.05 -12.04
CA PRO A 43 -8.81 3.94 -13.22
C PRO A 43 -8.08 3.96 -14.58
N ASP A 44 -6.80 4.36 -14.64
CA ASP A 44 -6.05 4.34 -15.90
C ASP A 44 -5.52 2.92 -16.22
N MET A 45 -5.51 1.99 -15.25
CA MET A 45 -5.05 0.62 -15.46
C MET A 45 -6.08 -0.22 -16.22
N ALA A 46 -5.59 -1.13 -17.06
CA ALA A 46 -6.44 -2.11 -17.71
C ALA A 46 -7.14 -2.99 -16.66
N ASP A 47 -8.43 -3.29 -16.87
CA ASP A 47 -9.27 -4.03 -15.91
C ASP A 47 -9.52 -3.31 -14.56
N ALA A 48 -9.23 -2.01 -14.46
CA ALA A 48 -9.56 -1.20 -13.29
C ALA A 48 -11.02 -0.69 -13.28
N PRO A 49 -11.59 -0.41 -12.11
CA PRO A 49 -12.92 0.17 -12.01
C PRO A 49 -12.97 1.63 -12.49
N HIS A 50 -14.18 2.09 -12.82
CA HIS A 50 -14.44 3.52 -13.06
C HIS A 50 -14.17 4.35 -11.79
N PHE A 51 -13.67 5.60 -11.92
CA PHE A 51 -13.30 6.44 -10.77
C PHE A 51 -14.43 6.68 -9.74
N TRP A 52 -15.69 6.53 -10.15
CA TRP A 52 -16.85 6.57 -9.24
C TRP A 52 -16.82 5.49 -8.16
N HIS A 53 -16.16 4.35 -8.42
CA HIS A 53 -15.91 3.33 -7.41
C HIS A 53 -15.29 3.96 -6.15
N PHE A 54 -14.16 4.66 -6.32
CA PHE A 54 -13.44 5.34 -5.23
C PHE A 54 -14.23 6.47 -4.59
N VAL A 55 -14.87 7.32 -5.40
CA VAL A 55 -15.70 8.43 -4.89
C VAL A 55 -16.84 7.90 -4.02
N ASN A 56 -17.40 6.74 -4.38
CA ASN A 56 -18.54 6.16 -3.71
C ASN A 56 -18.17 5.25 -2.53
N LEU A 57 -16.88 4.96 -2.28
CA LEU A 57 -16.46 4.19 -1.08
C LEU A 57 -16.93 4.84 0.23
N HIS A 58 -17.26 6.13 0.22
CA HIS A 58 -17.79 6.82 1.39
C HIS A 58 -19.10 6.24 1.95
N VAL A 59 -19.83 5.43 1.17
CA VAL A 59 -21.05 4.74 1.63
C VAL A 59 -20.76 3.51 2.49
N LEU A 60 -19.53 3.00 2.47
CA LEU A 60 -19.15 1.83 3.27
C LEU A 60 -19.21 2.16 4.77
N PRO A 61 -19.69 1.23 5.62
CA PRO A 61 -19.54 1.40 7.06
C PRO A 61 -18.07 1.51 7.43
N ARG A 62 -17.74 2.29 8.48
CA ARG A 62 -16.37 2.35 8.99
C ARG A 62 -15.97 1.03 9.65
N VAL A 63 -16.84 0.47 10.48
CA VAL A 63 -16.57 -0.76 11.25
C VAL A 63 -17.68 -1.76 11.04
N VAL A 64 -17.33 -3.03 10.82
CA VAL A 64 -18.27 -4.16 10.79
C VAL A 64 -17.66 -5.28 11.63
N ASP A 65 -18.42 -5.83 12.57
CA ASP A 65 -17.97 -6.94 13.43
C ASP A 65 -16.65 -6.69 14.19
N GLY A 66 -16.36 -5.41 14.50
CA GLY A 66 -15.11 -4.99 15.15
C GLY A 66 -13.89 -4.96 14.24
N VAL A 67 -14.09 -5.01 12.91
CA VAL A 67 -13.07 -4.82 11.88
C VAL A 67 -13.30 -3.48 11.20
N GLY A 68 -12.28 -2.62 11.19
CA GLY A 68 -12.29 -1.35 10.47
C GLY A 68 -11.99 -1.53 8.98
N ILE A 69 -12.62 -0.69 8.16
CA ILE A 69 -12.45 -0.64 6.70
C ILE A 69 -11.90 0.74 6.30
N LEU A 70 -10.63 0.79 5.89
CA LEU A 70 -10.03 1.96 5.28
C LEU A 70 -10.37 2.01 3.79
N ARG A 71 -10.76 3.20 3.33
CA ARG A 71 -11.12 3.48 1.94
C ARG A 71 -9.88 4.00 1.24
N GLY A 72 -9.28 3.19 0.37
CA GLY A 72 -8.06 3.55 -0.33
C GLY A 72 -8.13 3.34 -1.83
N ILE A 73 -6.97 3.53 -2.44
CA ILE A 73 -6.70 3.29 -3.85
C ILE A 73 -5.25 2.82 -3.97
N GLU A 74 -5.00 1.88 -4.88
CA GLU A 74 -3.67 1.69 -5.43
C GLU A 74 -3.59 2.45 -6.76
N ALA A 75 -3.21 3.72 -6.66
CA ALA A 75 -3.11 4.60 -7.82
C ALA A 75 -1.91 4.21 -8.70
N ASN A 76 -2.02 4.50 -9.98
CA ASN A 76 -0.95 4.29 -10.94
C ASN A 76 -0.10 5.55 -11.04
N ILE A 77 1.23 5.42 -10.89
CA ILE A 77 2.16 6.48 -11.29
C ILE A 77 2.15 6.56 -12.81
N LYS A 78 1.84 7.74 -13.36
CA LYS A 78 1.55 7.92 -14.79
C LYS A 78 2.75 8.33 -15.62
N ASN A 79 3.65 9.10 -15.04
CA ASN A 79 4.74 9.75 -15.76
C ASN A 79 5.88 10.15 -14.83
N ILE A 80 6.94 10.69 -15.43
CA ILE A 80 8.14 11.14 -14.73
C ILE A 80 7.89 12.30 -13.78
N ASP A 81 6.81 13.06 -13.96
CA ASP A 81 6.43 14.18 -13.09
C ASP A 81 5.75 13.69 -11.80
N GLY A 82 5.53 12.38 -11.66
CA GLY A 82 4.98 11.78 -10.46
C GLY A 82 3.46 11.94 -10.34
N GLU A 83 2.77 12.26 -11.44
CA GLU A 83 1.32 12.33 -11.45
C GLU A 83 0.71 10.95 -11.22
N ILE A 84 -0.43 10.91 -10.52
CA ILE A 84 -1.22 9.69 -10.27
C ILE A 84 -2.60 9.79 -10.89
N ASP A 85 -3.21 8.65 -11.18
CA ASP A 85 -4.48 8.53 -11.90
C ASP A 85 -5.75 8.71 -11.05
N PHE A 86 -5.69 9.57 -10.03
CA PHE A 86 -6.86 9.96 -9.26
C PHE A 86 -7.06 11.49 -9.26
N PRO A 87 -8.26 12.02 -9.51
CA PRO A 87 -8.47 13.47 -9.53
C PRO A 87 -8.37 14.08 -8.13
N GLU A 88 -7.51 15.09 -7.98
CA GLU A 88 -7.23 15.77 -6.70
C GLU A 88 -8.50 16.23 -5.96
N ARG A 89 -9.49 16.75 -6.69
CA ARG A 89 -10.77 17.22 -6.13
C ARG A 89 -11.58 16.14 -5.38
N TYR A 90 -11.26 14.87 -5.56
CA TYR A 90 -11.92 13.74 -4.89
C TYR A 90 -11.05 13.06 -3.84
N GLU A 91 -9.80 13.48 -3.62
CA GLU A 91 -8.89 12.83 -2.66
C GLU A 91 -9.41 12.80 -1.24
N SER A 92 -10.19 13.81 -0.84
CA SER A 92 -10.83 13.86 0.47
C SER A 92 -11.89 12.75 0.68
N ARG A 93 -12.20 11.95 -0.36
CA ARG A 93 -13.08 10.78 -0.27
C ARG A 93 -12.32 9.51 0.13
N LEU A 94 -10.99 9.53 0.06
CA LEU A 94 -10.11 8.43 0.42
C LEU A 94 -9.41 8.73 1.74
N ASP A 95 -9.23 7.70 2.56
CA ASP A 95 -8.48 7.77 3.81
C ASP A 95 -6.98 7.54 3.58
N MET A 96 -6.61 6.86 2.49
CA MET A 96 -5.25 6.46 2.16
C MET A 96 -5.04 6.36 0.65
N ILE A 97 -3.90 6.82 0.16
CA ILE A 97 -3.50 6.71 -1.25
C ILE A 97 -2.17 5.95 -1.34
N MET A 98 -2.21 4.75 -1.91
CA MET A 98 -1.02 4.06 -2.37
C MET A 98 -0.75 4.43 -3.82
N ALA A 99 0.51 4.42 -4.25
CA ALA A 99 0.85 4.56 -5.66
C ALA A 99 1.97 3.60 -6.06
N GLY A 100 1.86 3.02 -7.25
CA GLY A 100 2.82 2.05 -7.77
C GLY A 100 2.95 2.08 -9.28
N PHE A 101 3.89 1.28 -9.79
CA PHE A 101 4.05 1.07 -11.22
C PHE A 101 3.27 -0.15 -11.68
N HIS A 102 2.46 0.05 -12.72
CA HIS A 102 1.76 -1.00 -13.44
C HIS A 102 2.01 -0.83 -14.94
N GLU A 103 2.47 -1.89 -15.58
CA GLU A 103 2.90 -1.89 -16.99
C GLU A 103 1.88 -1.27 -17.97
N PRO A 104 0.55 -1.49 -17.84
CA PRO A 104 -0.43 -0.85 -18.73
C PRO A 104 -0.44 0.69 -18.68
N VAL A 105 -0.02 1.29 -17.58
CA VAL A 105 -0.02 2.75 -17.37
C VAL A 105 1.39 3.33 -17.49
N PHE A 106 2.37 2.64 -16.92
CA PHE A 106 3.78 3.00 -16.98
C PHE A 106 4.59 1.79 -17.48
N PRO A 107 4.93 1.73 -18.77
CA PRO A 107 5.74 0.64 -19.31
C PRO A 107 7.13 0.59 -18.67
N PRO A 108 7.66 -0.61 -18.34
CA PRO A 108 9.04 -0.77 -17.91
C PRO A 108 10.04 -0.14 -18.87
N CYS A 109 10.98 0.63 -18.32
CA CYS A 109 12.06 1.29 -19.05
C CYS A 109 13.37 1.27 -18.23
N ASP A 110 14.11 2.37 -18.17
CA ASP A 110 15.39 2.45 -17.48
C ASP A 110 15.25 2.83 -15.98
N GLN A 111 16.28 2.47 -15.20
CA GLN A 111 16.30 2.71 -13.76
C GLN A 111 16.18 4.19 -13.38
N ALA A 112 16.78 5.10 -14.16
CA ALA A 112 16.77 6.52 -13.83
C ALA A 112 15.36 7.10 -13.99
N THR A 113 14.66 6.70 -15.05
CA THR A 113 13.27 7.08 -15.31
C THR A 113 12.32 6.58 -14.21
N HIS A 114 12.40 5.31 -13.81
CA HIS A 114 11.59 4.79 -12.70
C HIS A 114 11.89 5.50 -11.37
N THR A 115 13.17 5.71 -11.07
CA THR A 115 13.61 6.41 -9.86
C THR A 115 13.05 7.83 -9.80
N GLN A 116 13.17 8.57 -10.91
CA GLN A 116 12.70 9.95 -10.99
C GLN A 116 11.18 10.04 -10.82
N ALA A 117 10.42 9.19 -11.53
CA ALA A 117 8.97 9.13 -11.43
C ALA A 117 8.50 8.80 -10.01
N MET A 118 9.09 7.78 -9.38
CA MET A 118 8.74 7.37 -8.02
C MET A 118 9.09 8.44 -6.98
N ILE A 119 10.26 9.08 -7.09
CA ILE A 119 10.64 10.19 -6.21
C ILE A 119 9.70 11.38 -6.38
N ASN A 120 9.29 11.71 -7.60
CA ASN A 120 8.34 12.80 -7.83
C ASN A 120 6.94 12.47 -7.27
N ALA A 121 6.50 11.22 -7.39
CA ALA A 121 5.25 10.77 -6.75
C ALA A 121 5.33 10.89 -5.22
N ILE A 122 6.46 10.51 -4.61
CA ILE A 122 6.75 10.69 -3.18
C ILE A 122 6.69 12.18 -2.79
N LYS A 123 7.31 13.06 -3.58
CA LYS A 123 7.40 14.51 -3.34
C LYS A 123 6.09 15.26 -3.57
N SER A 124 5.14 14.66 -4.28
CA SER A 124 3.85 15.30 -4.62
C SER A 124 3.02 15.69 -3.39
N GLY A 125 3.26 15.06 -2.24
CA GLY A 125 2.47 15.22 -1.03
C GLY A 125 1.14 14.45 -1.05
N ARG A 126 0.74 13.91 -2.21
CA ARG A 126 -0.56 13.23 -2.43
C ARG A 126 -0.54 11.76 -2.02
N VAL A 127 0.62 11.12 -2.11
CA VAL A 127 0.81 9.67 -1.90
C VAL A 127 1.23 9.38 -0.46
N ASP A 128 0.52 8.47 0.21
CA ASP A 128 0.85 8.04 1.58
C ASP A 128 1.87 6.89 1.59
N MET A 129 1.80 6.02 0.58
CA MET A 129 2.62 4.81 0.49
C MET A 129 2.98 4.46 -0.96
N ILE A 130 4.15 3.86 -1.16
CA ILE A 130 4.53 3.27 -2.45
C ILE A 130 4.29 1.75 -2.41
N SER A 131 3.50 1.23 -3.35
CA SER A 131 3.25 -0.21 -3.48
C SER A 131 4.38 -0.93 -4.22
N HIS A 132 4.69 -2.14 -3.75
CA HIS A 132 5.69 -3.09 -4.28
C HIS A 132 6.96 -2.48 -4.95
N PRO A 133 7.68 -1.54 -4.30
CA PRO A 133 8.87 -0.89 -4.89
C PRO A 133 10.05 -1.84 -5.15
N GLY A 134 9.98 -3.08 -4.65
CA GLY A 134 10.97 -4.12 -4.91
C GLY A 134 10.82 -4.84 -6.25
N ASN A 135 9.80 -4.51 -7.05
CA ASN A 135 9.51 -5.19 -8.32
C ASN A 135 10.71 -5.11 -9.30
N PRO A 136 11.32 -6.24 -9.70
CA PRO A 136 12.44 -6.25 -10.64
C PRO A 136 12.13 -5.72 -12.03
N ALA A 137 10.85 -5.70 -12.44
CA ALA A 137 10.44 -5.11 -13.71
C ALA A 137 10.63 -3.58 -13.73
N PHE A 138 10.64 -2.94 -12.56
CA PHE A 138 10.85 -1.50 -12.40
C PHE A 138 12.07 -1.25 -11.52
N PRO A 139 13.30 -1.51 -12.03
CA PRO A 139 14.49 -1.26 -11.24
C PRO A 139 14.54 0.22 -10.84
N ILE A 140 14.89 0.47 -9.57
CA ILE A 140 15.03 1.82 -8.99
C ILE A 140 16.37 1.96 -8.29
N ASP A 141 16.84 3.19 -8.10
CA ASP A 141 17.85 3.49 -7.09
C ASP A 141 17.18 3.45 -5.71
N ILE A 142 17.34 2.31 -5.03
CA ILE A 142 16.73 2.05 -3.72
C ILE A 142 17.16 3.09 -2.69
N GLN A 143 18.43 3.50 -2.67
CA GLN A 143 18.91 4.46 -1.67
C GLN A 143 18.31 5.85 -1.90
N ALA A 144 18.18 6.28 -3.16
CA ALA A 144 17.56 7.55 -3.50
C ALA A 144 16.05 7.55 -3.16
N VAL A 145 15.33 6.49 -3.53
CA VAL A 145 13.89 6.35 -3.25
C VAL A 145 13.62 6.29 -1.75
N VAL A 146 14.36 5.46 -1.00
CA VAL A 146 14.15 5.32 0.44
C VAL A 146 14.48 6.60 1.19
N ARG A 147 15.51 7.34 0.77
CA ARG A 147 15.84 8.66 1.34
C ARG A 147 14.71 9.65 1.12
N ALA A 148 14.15 9.70 -0.09
CA ALA A 148 12.99 10.54 -0.38
C ALA A 148 11.78 10.12 0.45
N ALA A 149 11.50 8.82 0.57
CA ALA A 149 10.40 8.30 1.38
C ALA A 149 10.53 8.70 2.85
N ALA A 150 11.73 8.65 3.42
CA ALA A 150 12.01 9.12 4.78
C ALA A 150 11.81 10.64 4.93
N GLU A 151 12.31 11.45 4.00
CA GLU A 151 12.23 12.91 4.02
C GLU A 151 10.78 13.41 3.91
N TYR A 152 10.00 12.85 2.98
CA TYR A 152 8.62 13.25 2.70
C TYR A 152 7.58 12.43 3.47
N ARG A 153 8.04 11.56 4.38
CA ARG A 153 7.21 10.68 5.22
C ARG A 153 6.22 9.83 4.41
N VAL A 154 6.68 9.25 3.32
CA VAL A 154 5.93 8.25 2.54
C VAL A 154 6.36 6.86 2.98
N ALA A 155 5.42 5.96 3.27
CA ALA A 155 5.77 4.59 3.65
C ALA A 155 6.13 3.76 2.42
N LEU A 156 7.01 2.77 2.58
CA LEU A 156 7.33 1.81 1.54
C LEU A 156 6.73 0.46 1.87
N GLU A 157 6.06 -0.16 0.89
CA GLU A 157 5.46 -1.47 1.06
C GLU A 157 6.50 -2.60 0.98
N ILE A 158 6.42 -3.55 1.91
CA ILE A 158 6.91 -4.92 1.70
C ILE A 158 5.70 -5.81 1.39
N ASN A 159 5.61 -6.21 0.13
CA ASN A 159 4.43 -6.83 -0.46
C ASN A 159 4.55 -8.35 -0.43
N ASN A 160 3.66 -9.06 0.26
CA ASN A 160 3.79 -10.49 0.47
C ASN A 160 3.56 -11.31 -0.83
N SER A 161 2.66 -10.84 -1.71
CA SER A 161 2.37 -11.48 -3.01
C SER A 161 3.60 -11.56 -3.92
N SER A 162 4.53 -10.59 -3.78
CA SER A 162 5.77 -10.52 -4.55
C SER A 162 6.70 -11.73 -4.37
N PHE A 163 6.62 -12.42 -3.24
CA PHE A 163 7.47 -13.57 -2.92
C PHE A 163 6.92 -14.90 -3.41
N SER A 164 5.69 -14.92 -3.93
CA SER A 164 4.98 -16.15 -4.24
C SER A 164 4.73 -16.31 -5.73
N HIS A 165 3.94 -15.41 -6.33
CA HIS A 165 3.43 -15.60 -7.70
C HIS A 165 3.54 -14.36 -8.58
N SER A 166 3.50 -13.14 -8.01
CA SER A 166 3.29 -11.93 -8.80
C SER A 166 4.58 -11.35 -9.39
N ARG A 167 5.69 -11.37 -8.66
CA ARG A 167 6.91 -10.61 -9.03
C ARG A 167 8.20 -11.41 -8.75
N PRO A 168 8.45 -12.51 -9.48
CA PRO A 168 9.63 -13.35 -9.27
C PRO A 168 10.93 -12.54 -9.26
N GLY A 169 11.79 -12.79 -8.26
CA GLY A 169 13.06 -12.07 -8.09
C GLY A 169 13.01 -10.85 -7.16
N SER A 170 11.84 -10.52 -6.59
CA SER A 170 11.71 -9.36 -5.69
C SER A 170 12.51 -9.47 -4.37
N GLU A 171 12.86 -10.69 -3.91
CA GLU A 171 13.43 -10.88 -2.57
C GLU A 171 14.71 -10.08 -2.31
N GLY A 172 15.64 -10.03 -3.27
CA GLY A 172 16.86 -9.25 -3.13
C GLY A 172 16.60 -7.74 -2.99
N ASN A 173 15.69 -7.22 -3.80
CA ASN A 173 15.31 -5.80 -3.77
C ASN A 173 14.53 -5.47 -2.48
N CYS A 174 13.58 -6.31 -2.09
CA CYS A 174 12.82 -6.12 -0.85
C CYS A 174 13.75 -6.11 0.38
N ARG A 175 14.73 -7.02 0.44
CA ARG A 175 15.74 -7.00 1.51
C ARG A 175 16.53 -5.69 1.53
N ALA A 176 17.03 -5.26 0.38
CA ALA A 176 17.77 -4.00 0.25
C ALA A 176 16.91 -2.78 0.64
N ILE A 177 15.62 -2.78 0.32
CA ILE A 177 14.66 -1.74 0.74
C ILE A 177 14.48 -1.75 2.26
N VAL A 178 14.30 -2.92 2.88
CA VAL A 178 14.16 -3.04 4.35
C VAL A 178 15.41 -2.52 5.05
N GLU A 179 16.60 -2.93 4.61
CA GLU A 179 17.88 -2.50 5.18
C GLU A 179 18.09 -0.99 5.01
N ALA A 180 17.84 -0.46 3.81
CA ALA A 180 17.91 0.98 3.55
C ALA A 180 16.90 1.76 4.42
N ALA A 181 15.67 1.26 4.56
CA ALA A 181 14.63 1.91 5.36
C ALA A 181 14.97 1.90 6.86
N ARG A 182 15.62 0.83 7.33
CA ARG A 182 16.17 0.75 8.70
C ARG A 182 17.20 1.87 8.91
N ASP A 183 18.15 2.00 7.99
CA ASP A 183 19.30 2.88 8.14
C ASP A 183 18.93 4.36 7.92
N LEU A 184 17.98 4.64 7.03
CA LEU A 184 17.56 6.00 6.66
C LEU A 184 16.33 6.50 7.44
N GLY A 185 15.71 5.65 8.24
CA GLY A 185 14.57 6.02 9.09
C GLY A 185 13.23 6.10 8.37
N ALA A 186 13.06 5.41 7.24
CA ALA A 186 11.77 5.34 6.55
C ALA A 186 10.79 4.41 7.28
N TYR A 187 9.49 4.63 7.04
CA TYR A 187 8.42 3.75 7.51
C TYR A 187 8.18 2.62 6.52
N LEU A 188 7.85 1.43 7.05
CA LEU A 188 7.39 0.30 6.24
C LEU A 188 5.92 0.01 6.53
N THR A 189 5.18 -0.41 5.50
CA THR A 189 3.87 -1.06 5.65
C THR A 189 3.92 -2.45 5.04
N PHE A 190 2.98 -3.30 5.44
CA PHE A 190 2.78 -4.61 4.82
C PHE A 190 1.44 -4.63 4.09
N GLY A 191 1.49 -5.15 2.87
CA GLY A 191 0.33 -5.43 2.05
C GLY A 191 0.36 -6.89 1.62
N SER A 192 -0.77 -7.58 1.76
CA SER A 192 -0.89 -8.92 1.21
C SER A 192 -1.02 -8.87 -0.30
N ASP A 193 -1.52 -7.73 -0.84
CA ASP A 193 -1.87 -7.56 -2.25
C ASP A 193 -2.88 -8.64 -2.68
N SER A 194 -3.84 -8.86 -1.78
CA SER A 194 -4.82 -9.92 -1.90
C SER A 194 -5.76 -9.63 -3.05
N HIS A 195 -5.85 -10.58 -3.96
CA HIS A 195 -6.88 -10.63 -5.00
C HIS A 195 -7.99 -11.65 -4.65
N VAL A 196 -7.80 -12.39 -3.55
CA VAL A 196 -8.78 -13.25 -2.91
C VAL A 196 -8.69 -13.05 -1.40
N ALA A 197 -9.82 -13.02 -0.70
CA ALA A 197 -9.85 -12.75 0.73
C ALA A 197 -9.03 -13.75 1.56
N PHE A 198 -8.79 -14.96 1.05
CA PHE A 198 -8.02 -16.00 1.74
C PHE A 198 -6.59 -15.59 2.10
N SER A 199 -5.95 -14.72 1.31
CA SER A 199 -4.58 -14.26 1.55
C SER A 199 -4.47 -13.02 2.46
N LEU A 200 -5.61 -12.46 2.90
CA LEU A 200 -5.63 -11.26 3.75
C LEU A 200 -4.75 -11.47 4.98
N GLY A 201 -3.86 -10.53 5.26
CA GLY A 201 -3.01 -10.56 6.46
C GLY A 201 -1.91 -11.62 6.46
N ASP A 202 -1.68 -12.33 5.35
CA ASP A 202 -0.55 -13.26 5.23
C ASP A 202 0.73 -12.49 4.98
N PHE A 203 1.61 -12.45 5.99
CA PHE A 203 2.82 -11.62 6.02
C PHE A 203 4.09 -12.38 6.39
N ASP A 204 4.12 -13.70 6.22
CA ASP A 204 5.24 -14.53 6.67
C ASP A 204 6.57 -14.10 6.04
N HIS A 205 6.57 -13.76 4.74
CA HIS A 205 7.78 -13.28 4.06
C HIS A 205 8.17 -11.88 4.53
N CYS A 206 7.19 -10.98 4.68
CA CYS A 206 7.42 -9.63 5.19
C CYS A 206 8.02 -9.67 6.61
N HIS A 207 7.44 -10.50 7.49
CA HIS A 207 7.91 -10.69 8.86
C HIS A 207 9.34 -11.22 8.90
N ARG A 208 9.65 -12.22 8.07
CA ARG A 208 11.00 -12.78 7.98
C ARG A 208 12.03 -11.71 7.61
N LEU A 209 11.77 -10.93 6.56
CA LEU A 209 12.72 -9.90 6.12
C LEU A 209 12.97 -8.83 7.18
N VAL A 210 11.92 -8.31 7.82
CA VAL A 210 12.10 -7.29 8.87
C VAL A 210 12.81 -7.83 10.10
N THR A 211 12.60 -9.11 10.42
CA THR A 211 13.28 -9.78 11.54
C THR A 211 14.76 -10.00 11.24
N GLU A 212 15.08 -10.53 10.05
CA GLU A 212 16.46 -10.75 9.62
C GLU A 212 17.27 -9.45 9.51
N ALA A 213 16.61 -8.34 9.23
CA ALA A 213 17.24 -7.02 9.15
C ALA A 213 17.30 -6.26 10.49
N ASP A 214 16.77 -6.82 11.58
CA ASP A 214 16.58 -6.13 12.86
C ASP A 214 15.87 -4.77 12.69
N PHE A 215 14.80 -4.75 11.88
CA PHE A 215 14.07 -3.52 11.56
C PHE A 215 13.28 -3.00 12.78
N PRO A 216 13.35 -1.70 13.11
CA PRO A 216 12.64 -1.13 14.26
C PRO A 216 11.12 -1.26 14.15
N GLU A 217 10.53 -2.01 15.09
CA GLU A 217 9.11 -2.31 15.11
C GLU A 217 8.24 -1.05 15.11
N GLU A 218 8.71 0.01 15.76
CA GLU A 218 8.00 1.29 15.87
C GLU A 218 7.81 2.02 14.52
N ARG A 219 8.52 1.61 13.47
CA ARG A 219 8.35 2.11 12.10
C ARG A 219 7.62 1.15 11.15
N ILE A 220 7.08 0.04 11.67
CA ILE A 220 6.19 -0.85 10.91
C ILE A 220 4.74 -0.43 11.15
N LEU A 221 4.08 0.12 10.13
CA LEU A 221 2.69 0.62 10.21
C LEU A 221 1.67 -0.52 10.33
N ALA A 222 1.96 -1.70 9.77
CA ALA A 222 1.08 -2.86 9.81
C ALA A 222 0.87 -3.45 11.23
N ARG A 223 1.66 -3.01 12.23
CA ARG A 223 1.64 -3.59 13.58
C ARG A 223 0.32 -3.38 14.33
N SER A 224 -0.32 -2.23 14.13
CA SER A 224 -1.58 -1.91 14.81
C SER A 224 -2.36 -0.81 14.09
N PRO A 225 -3.71 -0.77 14.23
CA PRO A 225 -4.53 0.29 13.67
C PRO A 225 -4.04 1.68 14.07
N ARG A 226 -3.72 1.88 15.35
CA ARG A 226 -3.22 3.16 15.87
C ARG A 226 -1.91 3.60 15.21
N ALA A 227 -0.99 2.69 14.90
CA ALA A 227 0.26 3.03 14.23
C ALA A 227 0.00 3.61 12.82
N LEU A 228 -0.84 2.93 12.04
CA LEU A 228 -1.23 3.40 10.71
C LEU A 228 -2.02 4.72 10.77
N LEU A 229 -3.04 4.81 11.61
CA LEU A 229 -3.91 5.99 11.68
C LEU A 229 -3.14 7.24 12.14
N THR A 230 -2.25 7.10 13.12
CA THR A 230 -1.38 8.22 13.56
C THR A 230 -0.45 8.67 12.42
N PHE A 231 0.07 7.74 11.62
CA PHE A 231 0.89 8.07 10.46
C PHE A 231 0.08 8.84 9.40
N LEU A 232 -1.12 8.37 9.05
CA LEU A 232 -2.00 9.03 8.08
C LEU A 232 -2.42 10.43 8.56
N GLU A 233 -2.77 10.59 9.83
CA GLU A 233 -3.07 11.90 10.42
C GLU A 233 -1.86 12.84 10.37
N SER A 234 -0.65 12.34 10.62
CA SER A 234 0.59 13.13 10.49
C SER A 234 0.88 13.57 9.05
N ARG A 235 0.27 12.90 8.07
CA ARG A 235 0.27 13.24 6.64
C ARG A 235 -0.87 14.15 6.22
N GLY A 236 -1.75 14.55 7.15
CA GLY A 236 -2.86 15.46 6.91
C GLY A 236 -4.18 14.77 6.54
N ARG A 237 -4.26 13.44 6.63
CA ARG A 237 -5.55 12.73 6.50
C ARG A 237 -6.44 13.05 7.71
N ALA A 238 -7.76 13.07 7.47
CA ALA A 238 -8.72 13.40 8.52
C ALA A 238 -8.77 12.30 9.60
N HIS A 239 -8.88 12.70 10.86
CA HIS A 239 -9.15 11.77 11.96
C HIS A 239 -10.49 11.05 11.74
N ILE A 240 -10.54 9.75 12.03
CA ILE A 240 -11.72 8.90 11.86
C ILE A 240 -12.20 8.44 13.26
N PRO A 241 -13.21 9.10 13.85
CA PRO A 241 -13.64 8.84 15.23
C PRO A 241 -14.08 7.40 15.47
N GLU A 242 -14.66 6.73 14.47
CA GLU A 242 -15.13 5.35 14.56
C GLU A 242 -13.99 4.33 14.75
N PHE A 243 -12.73 4.74 14.56
CA PHE A 243 -11.55 3.88 14.72
C PHE A 243 -10.82 4.06 16.05
N VAL A 244 -11.33 4.90 16.96
CA VAL A 244 -10.66 5.20 18.24
C VAL A 244 -10.45 3.96 19.12
N ASP A 245 -11.34 2.97 19.02
CA ASP A 245 -11.33 1.75 19.82
C ASP A 245 -10.68 0.54 19.12
N LEU A 246 -10.07 0.74 17.94
CA LEU A 246 -9.40 -0.33 17.17
C LEU A 246 -7.98 -0.66 17.65
#